data_AF-A0A096CFQ0-F1
#
_entry.id   AF-A0A096CFQ0-F1
#
_cell.length_a   1.000
_cell.length_b   1.000
_cell.length_c   1.000
_cell.angle_alpha   90.00
_cell.angle_beta   90.00
_cell.angle_gamma   90.00
#
_symmetry.space_group_name_H-M   'P 1'
#
loop_
_entity.id
_entity.type
_entity.pdbx_description
1 polymer ?
#
loop_
_entity_poly.entity_id
_entity_poly.type
_entity_poly.pdbx_seq_one_letter_code
_entity_poly.pdbx_strand_id
1 'polypeptide(L)'
;MLKITDLEVKSQSLGNKFWLVEVSPAFAYLNNRKTDTILGYRYTVALPEKGLEKINVRIDGDKLMDSPDGYVEVRFDGLEVFIYWSQGQPQVGAKATGIHLVNPKA
;
A
#
# COMPACT_ATOMS: atom_id res chain seq x y z
N MET A 1 9.16 27.98 6.98
CA MET A 1 9.88 27.29 5.89
C MET A 1 9.03 26.11 5.46
N LEU A 2 8.82 25.92 4.16
CA LEU A 2 8.03 24.82 3.60
C LEU A 2 8.73 23.47 3.86
N LYS A 3 8.00 22.45 4.32
CA LYS A 3 8.50 21.08 4.52
C LYS A 3 8.03 20.17 3.40
N ILE A 4 8.78 19.09 3.14
CA ILE A 4 8.38 18.08 2.14
C ILE A 4 7.03 17.41 2.47
N THR A 5 6.69 17.29 3.76
CA THR A 5 5.40 16.76 4.22
C THR A 5 4.24 17.73 4.05
N ASP A 6 4.51 18.99 3.72
CA ASP A 6 3.48 19.98 3.38
C ASP A 6 3.07 19.85 1.90
N LEU A 7 3.80 19.04 1.10
CA LEU A 7 3.49 18.77 -0.30
C LEU A 7 2.51 17.61 -0.42
N GLU A 8 1.51 17.78 -1.29
CA GLU A 8 0.59 16.71 -1.66
C GLU A 8 1.22 15.80 -2.71
N VAL A 9 1.23 14.49 -2.46
CA VAL A 9 1.66 13.48 -3.44
C VAL A 9 0.44 12.93 -4.15
N LYS A 10 0.36 13.16 -5.45
CA LYS A 10 -0.70 12.61 -6.30
C LYS A 10 -0.44 11.13 -6.56
N SER A 11 -1.46 10.27 -6.40
CA SER A 11 -1.31 8.83 -6.59
C SER A 11 -0.87 8.46 -8.01
N GLN A 12 -1.19 9.29 -9.00
CA GLN A 12 -0.75 9.17 -10.39
C GLN A 12 0.78 9.18 -10.52
N SER A 13 1.51 9.75 -9.55
CA SER A 13 2.98 9.70 -9.53
C SER A 13 3.51 8.27 -9.42
N LEU A 14 2.71 7.29 -8.97
CA LEU A 14 3.06 5.88 -8.88
C LEU A 14 2.87 5.10 -10.20
N GLY A 15 2.25 5.73 -11.21
CA GLY A 15 1.85 5.08 -12.45
C GLY A 15 0.39 4.63 -12.44
N ASN A 16 -0.06 4.02 -13.55
CA ASN A 16 -1.48 3.66 -13.74
C ASN A 16 -1.79 2.18 -13.44
N LYS A 17 -0.76 1.35 -13.26
CA LYS A 17 -0.90 -0.09 -13.01
C LYS A 17 -0.31 -0.47 -11.67
N PHE A 18 -1.05 -1.29 -10.94
CA PHE A 18 -0.60 -1.88 -9.67
C PHE A 18 -0.70 -3.40 -9.79
N TRP A 19 0.42 -4.08 -9.62
CA TRP A 19 0.46 -5.54 -9.63
C TRP A 19 0.61 -6.05 -8.21
N LEU A 20 -0.48 -6.56 -7.64
CA LEU A 20 -0.45 -7.21 -6.34
C LEU A 20 0.44 -8.44 -6.41
N VAL A 21 1.38 -8.58 -5.47
CA VAL A 21 2.30 -9.72 -5.38
C VAL A 21 2.29 -10.39 -4.01
N GLU A 22 1.81 -9.71 -2.96
CA GLU A 22 1.77 -10.26 -1.61
C GLU A 22 0.73 -9.52 -0.76
N VAL A 23 0.06 -10.25 0.13
CA VAL A 23 -0.79 -9.70 1.19
C VAL A 23 -0.28 -10.17 2.54
N SER A 24 -0.01 -9.23 3.45
CA SER A 24 0.48 -9.52 4.80
C SER A 24 -0.29 -8.76 5.88
N PRO A 25 -0.47 -9.33 7.09
CA PRO A 25 -1.17 -8.65 8.18
C PRO A 25 -0.42 -7.40 8.71
N ALA A 26 -1.19 -6.34 8.98
CA ALA A 26 -0.74 -5.13 9.65
C ALA A 26 -1.12 -5.19 11.13
N PHE A 27 -0.15 -5.52 11.98
CA PHE A 27 -0.37 -5.68 13.42
C PHE A 27 -0.32 -4.34 14.17
N ALA A 28 -1.08 -4.24 15.25
CA ALA A 28 -0.95 -3.16 16.22
C ALA A 28 0.39 -3.26 16.96
N TYR A 29 0.92 -2.09 17.32
CA TYR A 29 2.09 -1.98 18.20
C TYR A 29 1.66 -1.33 19.51
N LEU A 30 2.09 -1.90 20.62
CA LEU A 30 1.93 -1.32 21.95
C LEU A 30 3.31 -1.25 22.59
N ASN A 31 3.72 -0.06 23.07
CA ASN A 31 5.03 0.15 23.70
C ASN A 31 6.21 -0.38 22.84
N ASN A 32 6.19 -0.06 21.53
CA ASN A 32 7.16 -0.52 20.52
C ASN A 32 7.26 -2.05 20.34
N ARG A 33 6.32 -2.83 20.87
CA ARG A 33 6.23 -4.28 20.64
C ARG A 33 5.05 -4.60 19.75
N LYS A 34 5.29 -5.46 18.77
CA LYS A 34 4.25 -6.04 17.93
C LYS A 34 3.30 -6.84 18.81
N THR A 35 2.00 -6.65 18.63
CA THR A 35 0.94 -7.43 19.27
C THR A 35 0.38 -8.47 18.31
N ASP A 36 -0.50 -9.35 18.80
CA ASP A 36 -1.23 -10.31 17.98
C ASP A 36 -2.50 -9.70 17.35
N THR A 37 -2.84 -8.45 17.68
CA THR A 37 -4.01 -7.76 17.13
C THR A 37 -3.71 -7.30 15.71
N ILE A 38 -4.48 -7.83 14.74
CA ILE A 38 -4.47 -7.35 13.35
C ILE A 38 -5.38 -6.13 13.24
N LEU A 39 -4.84 -5.02 12.71
CA LEU A 39 -5.61 -3.79 12.44
C LEU A 39 -6.06 -3.68 10.99
N GLY A 40 -5.44 -4.47 10.11
CA GLY A 40 -5.63 -4.38 8.67
C GLY A 40 -4.65 -5.28 7.94
N TYR A 41 -4.57 -5.10 6.63
CA TYR A 41 -3.66 -5.83 5.75
C TYR A 41 -2.87 -4.88 4.86
N ARG A 42 -1.62 -5.23 4.60
CA ARG A 42 -0.75 -4.57 3.63
C ARG A 42 -0.80 -5.36 2.34
N TYR A 43 -1.14 -4.67 1.27
CA TYR A 43 -1.14 -5.18 -0.10
C TYR A 43 0.12 -4.67 -0.77
N THR A 44 1.12 -5.54 -0.90
CA THR A 44 2.38 -5.22 -1.57
C THR A 44 2.14 -5.24 -3.07
N VAL A 45 2.30 -4.09 -3.72
CA VAL A 45 2.15 -3.96 -5.17
C VAL A 45 3.47 -3.58 -5.81
N ALA A 46 3.80 -4.25 -6.90
CA ALA A 46 4.84 -3.81 -7.82
C ALA A 46 4.28 -2.74 -8.77
N LEU A 47 5.09 -1.74 -9.09
CA LEU A 47 4.76 -0.60 -9.96
C LEU A 47 5.49 -0.77 -11.31
N PRO A 48 4.83 -1.28 -12.36
CA PRO A 48 5.50 -1.58 -13.65
C PRO A 48 6.14 -0.35 -14.30
N GLU A 49 5.49 0.80 -14.16
CA GLU A 49 5.96 2.07 -14.72
C GLU A 49 7.10 2.70 -13.89
N LYS A 50 7.46 2.09 -12.75
CA LYS A 50 8.55 2.50 -11.86
C LYS A 50 9.58 1.38 -11.70
N GLY A 51 9.85 0.63 -12.78
CA GLY A 51 10.87 -0.41 -12.77
C GLY A 51 10.59 -1.54 -11.78
N LEU A 52 9.31 -1.82 -11.50
CA LEU A 52 8.84 -2.83 -10.55
C LEU A 52 9.22 -2.54 -9.08
N GLU A 53 9.46 -1.27 -8.74
CA GLU A 53 9.49 -0.85 -7.35
C GLU A 53 8.24 -1.30 -6.62
N LYS A 54 8.41 -1.71 -5.34
CA LYS A 54 7.32 -2.23 -4.51
C LYS A 54 6.93 -1.23 -3.44
N ILE A 55 5.63 -1.05 -3.25
CA ILE A 55 5.08 -0.30 -2.13
C ILE A 55 4.03 -1.12 -1.40
N ASN A 56 3.82 -0.80 -0.13
CA ASN A 56 2.74 -1.35 0.67
C ASN A 56 1.56 -0.39 0.68
N VAL A 57 0.39 -0.85 0.23
CA VAL A 57 -0.87 -0.14 0.42
C VAL A 57 -1.59 -0.76 1.61
N ARG A 58 -1.81 0.01 2.67
CA ARG A 58 -2.53 -0.46 3.86
C ARG A 58 -4.03 -0.26 3.70
N ILE A 59 -4.81 -1.28 3.99
CA ILE A 59 -6.27 -1.19 4.17
C ILE A 59 -6.58 -1.71 5.57
N ASP A 60 -7.28 -0.90 6.37
CA ASP A 60 -7.69 -1.29 7.71
C ASP A 60 -8.92 -2.21 7.67
N GLY A 61 -9.07 -3.06 8.69
CA GLY A 61 -10.16 -4.03 8.79
C GLY A 61 -9.83 -5.41 8.20
N ASP A 62 -10.86 -6.06 7.67
CA ASP A 62 -10.76 -7.45 7.19
C ASP A 62 -9.91 -7.57 5.93
N LYS A 63 -9.39 -8.79 5.70
CA LYS A 63 -8.65 -9.11 4.48
C LYS A 63 -9.60 -9.14 3.29
N LEU A 64 -9.27 -8.40 2.23
CA LEU A 64 -10.11 -8.24 1.04
C LEU A 64 -9.59 -9.05 -0.16
N MET A 65 -8.33 -9.49 -0.14
CA MET A 65 -7.73 -10.34 -1.17
C MET A 65 -6.60 -11.19 -0.57
N ASP A 66 -6.35 -12.36 -1.15
CA ASP A 66 -5.20 -13.21 -0.80
C ASP A 66 -3.97 -12.88 -1.64
N SER A 67 -2.79 -13.31 -1.18
CA SER A 67 -1.58 -13.29 -2.00
C SER A 67 -1.81 -14.12 -3.27
N PRO A 68 -1.58 -13.57 -4.47
CA PRO A 68 -1.70 -14.33 -5.71
C PRO A 68 -0.51 -15.28 -5.90
N ASP A 69 -0.69 -16.29 -6.76
CA ASP A 69 0.43 -17.02 -7.34
C ASP A 69 1.02 -16.18 -8.49
N GLY A 70 2.18 -15.57 -8.25
CA GLY A 70 2.78 -14.58 -9.16
C GLY A 70 2.25 -13.17 -8.92
N TYR A 71 1.46 -12.64 -9.85
CA TYR A 71 0.87 -11.30 -9.70
C TYR A 71 -0.52 -11.20 -10.33
N VAL A 72 -1.33 -10.29 -9.80
CA VAL A 72 -2.61 -9.88 -10.41
C VAL A 72 -2.69 -8.35 -10.48
N GLU A 73 -3.28 -7.82 -11.55
CA GLU A 73 -3.50 -6.38 -11.67
C GLU A 73 -4.72 -5.96 -10.83
N VAL A 74 -4.52 -4.94 -10.00
CA VAL A 74 -5.52 -4.44 -9.04
C VAL A 74 -5.72 -2.94 -9.18
N ARG A 75 -6.88 -2.48 -8.74
CA ARG A 75 -7.21 -1.07 -8.50
C ARG A 75 -7.59 -0.88 -7.04
N PHE A 76 -7.29 0.29 -6.51
CA PHE A 76 -7.63 0.67 -5.14
C PHE A 76 -8.71 1.73 -5.11
N ASP A 77 -9.64 1.61 -4.17
CA ASP A 77 -10.58 2.69 -3.83
C ASP A 77 -9.94 3.63 -2.82
N GLY A 78 -10.12 4.95 -3.01
CA GLY A 78 -9.65 5.95 -2.05
C GLY A 78 -8.13 5.91 -1.81
N LEU A 79 -7.33 5.60 -2.83
CA LEU A 79 -5.87 5.53 -2.71
C LEU A 79 -5.29 6.90 -2.35
N GLU A 80 -4.75 6.99 -1.13
CA GLU A 80 -4.01 8.14 -0.63
C GLU A 80 -2.52 7.79 -0.52
N VAL A 81 -1.65 8.67 -1.02
CA VAL A 81 -0.20 8.54 -0.96
C VAL A 81 0.34 9.70 -0.14
N PHE A 82 1.25 9.40 0.78
CA PHE A 82 1.81 10.39 1.70
C PHE A 82 3.30 10.14 1.95
N ILE A 83 4.00 11.19 2.37
CA ILE A 83 5.40 11.11 2.78
C ILE A 83 5.45 11.07 4.30
N TYR A 84 6.22 10.13 4.84
CA TYR A 84 6.54 10.09 6.26
C TYR A 84 8.05 9.98 6.47
N TRP A 85 8.54 10.43 7.61
CA TRP A 85 9.96 10.33 7.95
C TRP A 85 10.23 9.04 8.71
N SER A 86 11.24 8.30 8.28
CA SER A 86 11.74 7.13 9.01
C SER A 86 13.25 7.07 8.87
N GLN A 87 13.95 6.83 9.99
CA GLN A 87 15.42 6.72 10.02
C GLN A 87 16.15 7.88 9.31
N GLY A 88 15.61 9.10 9.42
CA GLY A 88 16.20 10.30 8.82
C GLY A 88 16.01 10.44 7.31
N GLN A 89 15.23 9.56 6.66
CA GLN A 89 14.92 9.62 5.24
C GLN A 89 13.40 9.72 5.01
N PRO A 90 12.95 10.47 3.97
CA PRO A 90 11.56 10.45 3.58
C PRO A 90 11.21 9.09 2.96
N GLN A 91 10.06 8.57 3.34
CA GLN A 91 9.50 7.30 2.88
C GLN A 91 8.12 7.55 2.28
N VAL A 92 7.74 6.72 1.31
CA VAL A 92 6.40 6.76 0.71
C VAL A 92 5.50 5.78 1.45
N GLY A 93 4.40 6.28 2.01
CA GLY A 93 3.32 5.49 2.55
C GLY A 93 2.09 5.55 1.64
N ALA A 94 1.29 4.49 1.64
CA ALA A 94 0.03 4.44 0.92
C ALA A 94 -1.06 3.76 1.77
N LYS A 95 -2.28 4.29 1.67
CA LYS A 95 -3.49 3.67 2.26
C LYS A 95 -4.64 3.73 1.27
N ALA A 96 -5.58 2.80 1.41
CA ALA A 96 -6.78 2.71 0.59
C ALA A 96 -7.96 2.22 1.44
N THR A 97 -9.17 2.31 0.91
CA THR A 97 -10.39 1.81 1.56
C THR A 97 -10.91 0.51 0.94
N GLY A 98 -10.43 0.14 -0.25
CA GLY A 98 -10.83 -1.06 -0.96
C GLY A 98 -9.82 -1.47 -2.03
N ILE A 99 -9.92 -2.72 -2.51
CA ILE A 99 -9.08 -3.29 -3.56
C ILE A 99 -9.93 -4.20 -4.46
N HIS A 100 -9.73 -4.13 -5.77
CA HIS A 100 -10.46 -4.93 -6.76
C HIS A 100 -9.52 -5.43 -7.86
N LEU A 101 -9.81 -6.61 -8.41
CA LEU A 101 -9.16 -7.06 -9.65
C LEU A 101 -9.56 -6.13 -10.81
N VAL A 102 -8.61 -5.76 -11.66
CA VAL A 102 -8.89 -4.99 -12.90
C VAL A 102 -9.59 -5.88 -13.94
N ASN A 103 -9.19 -7.15 -14.03
CA ASN A 103 -9.81 -8.16 -14.88
C ASN A 103 -10.27 -9.35 -14.03
N PRO A 104 -11.46 -9.30 -13.40
CA PRO A 104 -12.01 -10.48 -12.75
C PRO A 104 -12.18 -11.60 -13.80
N LYS A 105 -11.74 -12.82 -13.51
CA LYS A 105 -12.08 -13.98 -14.35
C LYS A 105 -13.61 -14.08 -14.38
N ALA A 106 -14.18 -14.12 -15.59
CA ALA A 106 -15.60 -14.34 -15.82
C ALA A 106 -16.07 -15.69 -15.30
#